data_AF-A0A6H5JFZ3-F1
#
_entry.id   AF-A0A6H5JFZ3-F1
#
_cell.length_a   1.000
_cell.length_b   1.000
_cell.length_c   1.000
_cell.angle_alpha   90.00
_cell.angle_beta   90.00
_cell.angle_gamma   90.00
#
_symmetry.space_group_name_H-M   'P 1'
#
loop_
_entity.id
_entity.type
_entity.pdbx_description
1 polymer ?
#
loop_
_entity_poly.entity_id
_entity_poly.type
_entity_poly.pdbx_seq_one_letter_code
_entity_poly.pdbx_strand_id
1 'polypeptide(L)'
;MAVDANDDSSAAAAEMEDSLRSLVQYYLENLMHANATFLGERLVACNPREENVLLLATCHLMNKSKLTAHALLQGCRLPESRFLLAYCCIDLGKFAEAERVLLEGTGIFHKGPKEGRDEILAEPCPIPHGAAGLRLLGERVVAFVAAAAAVAEVCRIYCSSCA
;
A
#
# COMPACT_ATOMS: atom_id res chain seq x y z
N MET A 1 12.76 -46.39 -19.04
CA MET A 1 13.49 -45.13 -19.26
C MET A 1 12.45 -44.04 -19.47
N ALA A 2 11.97 -43.47 -18.38
CA ALA A 2 11.22 -42.21 -18.42
C ALA A 2 12.20 -41.18 -17.87
N VAL A 3 12.74 -40.35 -18.76
CA VAL A 3 13.60 -39.23 -18.38
C VAL A 3 12.68 -38.02 -18.39
N ASP A 4 12.59 -37.38 -17.23
CA ASP A 4 11.72 -36.25 -16.94
C ASP A 4 11.95 -35.09 -17.93
N ALA A 5 10.90 -34.74 -18.68
CA ALA A 5 10.93 -33.68 -19.70
C ALA A 5 10.23 -32.38 -19.24
N ASN A 6 10.06 -32.17 -17.93
CA ASN A 6 9.24 -31.08 -17.37
C ASN A 6 10.00 -29.96 -16.65
N ASP A 7 11.33 -30.02 -16.51
CA ASP A 7 12.09 -29.01 -15.74
C ASP A 7 12.66 -27.85 -16.58
N ASP A 8 12.88 -28.01 -17.90
CA ASP A 8 13.52 -26.95 -18.70
C ASP A 8 12.61 -25.73 -18.94
N SER A 9 11.29 -25.93 -18.99
CA SER A 9 10.32 -24.84 -19.27
C SER A 9 10.05 -23.95 -18.06
N SER A 10 10.17 -24.46 -16.84
CA SER A 10 9.92 -23.70 -15.61
C SER A 10 11.15 -22.88 -15.22
N ALA A 11 12.35 -23.42 -15.45
CA ALA A 11 13.61 -22.71 -15.24
C ALA A 11 13.74 -21.49 -16.17
N ALA A 12 13.41 -21.63 -17.45
CA ALA A 12 13.45 -20.51 -18.39
C ALA A 12 12.48 -19.37 -18.01
N ALA A 13 11.32 -19.70 -17.43
CA ALA A 13 10.37 -18.71 -16.94
C ALA A 13 10.88 -17.99 -15.68
N ALA A 14 11.58 -18.69 -14.79
CA ALA A 14 12.18 -18.11 -13.59
C ALA A 14 13.35 -17.16 -13.94
N GLU A 15 14.24 -17.56 -14.85
CA GLU A 15 15.33 -16.69 -15.34
C GLU A 15 14.79 -15.42 -16.01
N MET A 16 13.68 -15.55 -16.73
CA MET A 16 12.99 -14.40 -17.32
C MET A 16 12.36 -13.50 -16.24
N GLU A 17 11.75 -14.07 -15.20
CA GLU A 17 11.19 -13.34 -14.05
C GLU A 17 12.29 -12.50 -13.37
N ASP A 18 13.44 -13.10 -13.09
CA ASP A 18 14.56 -12.43 -12.43
C ASP A 18 15.16 -11.32 -13.31
N SER A 19 15.34 -11.58 -14.60
CA SER A 19 15.79 -10.57 -15.56
C SER A 19 14.85 -9.37 -15.62
N LEU A 20 13.53 -9.62 -15.63
CA LEU A 20 12.51 -8.57 -15.63
C LEU A 20 12.51 -7.79 -14.31
N ARG A 21 12.62 -8.47 -13.16
CA ARG A 21 12.73 -7.83 -11.84
C ARG A 21 13.94 -6.89 -11.77
N SER A 22 15.11 -7.33 -12.23
CA SER A 22 16.32 -6.50 -12.26
C SER A 22 16.15 -5.27 -13.16
N LEU A 23 15.54 -5.43 -14.35
CA LEU A 23 15.27 -4.30 -15.24
C LEU A 23 14.28 -3.30 -14.65
N VAL A 24 13.21 -3.78 -14.01
CA VAL A 24 12.24 -2.90 -13.34
C VAL A 24 12.92 -2.07 -12.25
N GLN A 25 13.76 -2.68 -11.42
CA GLN A 25 14.53 -1.98 -10.39
C GLN A 25 15.48 -0.94 -11.02
N TYR A 26 16.21 -1.31 -12.07
CA TYR A 26 17.08 -0.39 -12.80
C TYR A 26 16.31 0.84 -13.33
N TYR A 27 15.13 0.64 -13.94
CA TYR A 27 14.34 1.77 -14.43
C TYR A 27 13.72 2.61 -13.32
N LEU A 28 13.40 2.01 -12.17
CA LEU A 28 12.95 2.75 -10.98
C LEU A 28 14.06 3.66 -10.44
N GLU A 29 15.29 3.15 -10.33
CA GLU A 29 16.46 3.92 -9.88
C GLU A 29 16.79 5.08 -10.83
N ASN A 30 16.60 4.88 -12.13
CA ASN A 30 16.78 5.91 -13.15
C ASN A 30 15.54 6.82 -13.34
N LEU A 31 14.54 6.72 -12.45
CA LEU A 31 13.31 7.51 -12.47
C LEU A 31 12.48 7.40 -13.78
N MET A 32 12.68 6.33 -14.54
CA MET A 32 11.95 6.05 -15.77
C MET A 32 10.66 5.27 -15.46
N HIS A 33 9.73 5.90 -14.74
CA HIS A 33 8.56 5.23 -14.17
C HIS A 33 7.63 4.60 -15.21
N ALA A 34 7.51 5.17 -16.41
CA ALA A 34 6.70 4.61 -17.49
C ALA A 34 7.26 3.27 -17.99
N ASN A 35 8.59 3.18 -18.16
CA ASN A 35 9.27 1.96 -18.58
C ASN A 35 9.21 0.88 -17.50
N ALA A 36 9.43 1.28 -16.24
CA ALA A 36 9.31 0.39 -15.09
C ALA A 36 7.88 -0.19 -14.97
N THR A 37 6.85 0.64 -15.17
CA THR A 37 5.44 0.20 -15.14
C THR A 37 5.17 -0.83 -16.24
N PHE A 38 5.58 -0.53 -17.48
CA PHE A 38 5.37 -1.44 -18.62
C PHE A 38 6.04 -2.82 -18.40
N LEU A 39 7.27 -2.83 -17.90
CA LEU A 39 7.97 -4.08 -17.59
C LEU A 39 7.37 -4.80 -16.39
N GLY A 40 6.89 -4.06 -15.39
CA GLY A 40 6.18 -4.62 -14.24
C GLY A 40 4.85 -5.28 -14.61
N GLU A 41 4.09 -4.69 -15.56
CA GLU A 41 2.86 -5.31 -16.07
C GLU A 41 3.16 -6.65 -16.75
N ARG A 42 4.25 -6.71 -17.53
CA ARG A 42 4.70 -7.96 -18.16
C ARG A 42 5.15 -9.00 -17.12
N LEU A 43 5.86 -8.56 -16.08
CA LEU A 43 6.28 -9.44 -14.99
C LEU A 43 5.07 -10.09 -14.30
N VAL A 44 4.04 -9.32 -13.96
CA VAL A 44 2.81 -9.83 -13.33
C VAL A 44 2.01 -10.72 -14.29
N ALA A 45 1.96 -10.38 -15.58
CA ALA A 45 1.31 -11.21 -16.59
C ALA A 45 2.00 -12.58 -16.76
N CYS A 46 3.32 -12.63 -16.64
CA CYS A 46 4.09 -13.88 -16.68
C CYS A 46 3.92 -14.70 -15.39
N ASN A 47 4.01 -14.05 -14.23
CA ASN A 47 3.89 -14.71 -12.93
C ASN A 47 3.21 -13.80 -11.88
N PRO A 48 1.90 -14.00 -11.61
CA PRO A 48 1.13 -13.15 -10.71
C PRO A 48 1.37 -13.51 -9.23
N ARG A 49 2.62 -13.43 -8.77
CA ARG A 49 2.99 -13.55 -7.35
C ARG A 49 2.75 -12.25 -6.60
N GLU A 50 2.41 -12.33 -5.31
CA GLU A 50 2.17 -11.15 -4.47
C GLU A 50 3.38 -10.18 -4.46
N GLU A 51 4.61 -10.69 -4.47
CA GLU A 51 5.83 -9.89 -4.55
C GLU A 51 5.94 -9.09 -5.86
N ASN A 52 5.55 -9.69 -6.99
CA ASN A 52 5.60 -9.05 -8.31
C ASN A 52 4.51 -7.97 -8.41
N VAL A 53 3.33 -8.24 -7.84
CA VAL A 53 2.25 -7.26 -7.74
C VAL A 53 2.66 -6.08 -6.86
N LEU A 54 3.35 -6.32 -5.75
CA LEU A 54 3.90 -5.27 -4.89
C LEU A 54 4.90 -4.37 -5.65
N LEU A 55 5.80 -4.97 -6.44
CA LEU A 55 6.75 -4.22 -7.26
C LEU A 55 6.04 -3.36 -8.32
N LEU A 56 5.03 -3.92 -9.00
CA LEU A 56 4.20 -3.18 -9.96
C LEU A 56 3.42 -2.04 -9.30
N ALA A 57 2.81 -2.28 -8.14
CA ALA A 57 2.11 -1.25 -7.38
C ALA A 57 3.04 -0.08 -6.99
N THR A 58 4.29 -0.40 -6.63
CA THR A 58 5.33 0.60 -6.36
C THR A 58 5.64 1.44 -7.61
N CYS A 59 5.73 0.81 -8.78
CA CYS A 59 5.89 1.52 -10.06
C CYS A 59 4.72 2.47 -10.35
N HIS A 60 3.48 2.02 -10.14
CA HIS A 60 2.29 2.87 -10.34
C HIS A 60 2.22 4.04 -9.35
N LEU A 61 2.66 3.85 -8.11
CA LEU A 61 2.77 4.91 -7.11
C LEU A 61 3.73 6.01 -7.58
N MET A 62 4.90 5.64 -8.10
CA MET A 62 5.87 6.59 -8.65
C MET A 62 5.35 7.27 -9.92
N ASN A 63 4.57 6.56 -10.73
CA ASN A 63 3.92 7.11 -11.93
C ASN A 63 2.62 7.89 -11.62
N LYS A 64 2.38 8.27 -10.36
CA LYS A 64 1.21 9.06 -9.88
C LYS A 64 -0.16 8.41 -10.12
N SER A 65 -0.20 7.13 -10.43
CA SER A 65 -1.45 6.37 -10.65
C SER A 65 -1.85 5.62 -9.38
N LYS A 66 -2.20 6.37 -8.33
CA LYS A 66 -2.50 5.81 -7.00
C LYS A 66 -3.80 5.00 -6.97
N LEU A 67 -4.75 5.33 -7.86
CA LEU A 67 -6.00 4.57 -8.03
C LEU A 67 -5.76 3.16 -8.57
N THR A 68 -4.87 3.00 -9.55
CA THR A 68 -4.55 1.68 -10.10
C THR A 68 -3.74 0.86 -9.09
N ALA A 69 -2.79 1.49 -8.40
CA ALA A 69 -2.05 0.85 -7.31
C ALA A 69 -2.99 0.36 -6.19
N HIS A 70 -3.98 1.17 -5.80
CA HIS A 70 -5.01 0.78 -4.83
C HIS A 70 -5.78 -0.47 -5.29
N ALA A 71 -6.28 -0.49 -6.53
CA ALA A 71 -7.01 -1.64 -7.07
C ALA A 71 -6.15 -2.92 -7.17
N LEU A 72 -4.86 -2.79 -7.51
CA LEU A 72 -3.94 -3.94 -7.59
C LEU A 72 -3.63 -4.54 -6.21
N LEU A 73 -3.53 -3.70 -5.18
CA LEU A 73 -3.19 -4.11 -3.81
C LEU A 73 -4.43 -4.62 -3.02
N GLN A 74 -5.64 -4.44 -3.54
CA GLN A 74 -6.88 -4.96 -2.95
C GLN A 74 -6.92 -6.49 -3.02
N GLY A 75 -6.33 -7.16 -2.03
CA GLY A 75 -6.32 -8.62 -1.90
C GLY A 75 -4.98 -9.21 -1.47
N CYS A 76 -3.90 -8.42 -1.50
CA CYS A 76 -2.58 -8.85 -1.06
C CYS A 76 -2.51 -8.97 0.48
N ARG A 77 -1.84 -10.02 0.97
CA ARG A 77 -1.74 -10.30 2.42
C ARG A 77 -0.40 -9.88 3.01
N LEU A 78 0.60 -9.66 2.16
CA LEU A 78 1.92 -9.19 2.58
C LEU A 78 1.84 -7.88 3.39
N PRO A 79 2.60 -7.77 4.51
CA PRO A 79 2.59 -6.56 5.34
C PRO A 79 3.00 -5.32 4.54
N GLU A 80 3.92 -5.46 3.58
CA GLU A 80 4.37 -4.37 2.73
C GLU A 80 3.26 -3.86 1.81
N SER A 81 2.49 -4.79 1.23
CA SER A 81 1.35 -4.47 0.37
C SER A 81 0.27 -3.73 1.13
N ARG A 82 0.01 -4.14 2.38
CA ARG A 82 -0.99 -3.51 3.25
C ARG A 82 -0.58 -2.09 3.65
N PHE A 83 0.70 -1.88 3.93
CA PHE A 83 1.23 -0.54 4.18
C PHE A 83 1.09 0.37 2.95
N LEU A 84 1.48 -0.09 1.76
CA LEU A 84 1.34 0.69 0.53
C LEU A 84 -0.13 0.95 0.18
N LEU A 85 -1.03 -0.02 0.44
CA LEU A 85 -2.46 0.16 0.25
C LEU A 85 -3.01 1.27 1.16
N ALA A 86 -2.62 1.27 2.44
CA ALA A 86 -3.00 2.33 3.37
C ALA A 86 -2.45 3.70 2.96
N TYR A 87 -1.22 3.75 2.47
CA TYR A 87 -0.62 4.96 1.90
C TYR A 87 -1.43 5.50 0.72
N CYS A 88 -1.80 4.63 -0.23
CA CYS A 88 -2.68 4.99 -1.35
C CYS A 88 -4.04 5.52 -0.85
N CYS A 89 -4.65 4.86 0.13
CA CYS A 89 -5.94 5.27 0.69
C CYS A 89 -5.89 6.67 1.31
N ILE A 90 -4.81 7.01 2.03
CA ILE A 90 -4.61 8.34 2.62
C ILE A 90 -4.50 9.40 1.52
N ASP A 91 -3.69 9.13 0.49
CA ASP A 91 -3.54 10.02 -0.65
C ASP A 91 -4.85 10.25 -1.43
N LEU A 92 -5.74 9.25 -1.44
CA LEU A 92 -7.06 9.32 -2.05
C LEU A 92 -8.13 9.92 -1.13
N GLY A 93 -7.77 10.33 0.10
CA GLY A 93 -8.70 10.87 1.10
C GLY A 93 -9.60 9.81 1.77
N LYS A 94 -9.35 8.52 1.54
CA LYS A 94 -10.11 7.40 2.11
C LYS A 94 -9.54 6.94 3.45
N PHE A 95 -9.54 7.84 4.44
CA PHE A 95 -8.91 7.59 5.75
C PHE A 95 -9.52 6.44 6.54
N ALA A 96 -10.85 6.23 6.44
CA ALA A 96 -11.52 5.13 7.12
C ALA A 96 -11.09 3.75 6.56
N GLU A 97 -10.85 3.68 5.25
CA GLU A 97 -10.35 2.47 4.60
C GLU A 97 -8.88 2.22 4.98
N ALA A 98 -8.05 3.28 5.03
CA ALA A 98 -6.65 3.19 5.45
C ALA A 98 -6.50 2.64 6.87
N GLU A 99 -7.29 3.14 7.82
CA GLU A 99 -7.29 2.66 9.21
C GLU A 99 -7.70 1.19 9.27
N ARG A 100 -8.75 0.80 8.55
CA ARG A 100 -9.18 -0.59 8.43
C ARG A 100 -8.05 -1.48 7.92
N VAL A 101 -7.41 -1.08 6.84
CA VAL A 101 -6.32 -1.83 6.21
C VAL A 101 -5.09 -1.93 7.11
N LEU A 102 -4.76 -0.93 7.93
CA LEU A 102 -3.61 -1.00 8.84
C LEU A 102 -3.89 -1.84 10.08
N LEU A 103 -5.13 -1.82 10.57
CA LEU A 103 -5.55 -2.54 11.78
C LEU A 103 -6.13 -3.94 11.49
N GLU A 104 -6.37 -4.28 10.24
CA GLU A 104 -6.84 -5.62 9.85
C GLU A 104 -5.81 -6.67 10.34
N GLY A 105 -6.22 -7.71 11.03
CA GLY A 105 -5.27 -8.70 11.59
C GLY A 105 -4.45 -8.27 12.82
N THR A 106 -4.53 -7.02 13.31
CA THR A 106 -3.98 -6.67 14.64
C THR A 106 -4.96 -6.98 15.77
N GLY A 107 -6.24 -7.19 15.46
CA GLY A 107 -7.28 -7.51 16.45
C GLY A 107 -7.68 -6.34 17.35
N ILE A 108 -7.17 -5.12 17.08
CA ILE A 108 -7.37 -3.92 17.90
C ILE A 108 -8.81 -3.38 17.79
N PHE A 109 -9.54 -3.74 16.73
CA PHE A 109 -10.93 -3.28 16.50
C PHE A 109 -11.94 -3.62 17.59
N HIS A 110 -11.63 -4.59 18.46
CA HIS A 110 -12.52 -5.06 19.53
C HIS A 110 -12.03 -4.71 20.93
N LYS A 111 -10.91 -3.99 21.05
CA LYS A 111 -10.24 -3.73 22.34
C LYS A 111 -10.39 -2.28 22.76
N GLY A 112 -10.41 -2.04 24.07
CA GLY A 112 -10.58 -0.69 24.63
C GLY A 112 -9.42 0.25 24.28
N PRO A 113 -9.59 1.58 24.41
CA PRO A 113 -8.56 2.58 24.07
C PRO A 113 -7.22 2.43 24.82
N LYS A 114 -7.21 1.70 25.94
CA LYS A 114 -6.01 1.42 26.75
C LYS A 114 -5.31 0.14 26.26
N GLU A 115 -6.06 -0.93 26.10
CA GLU A 115 -5.58 -2.24 25.60
C GLU A 115 -5.01 -2.13 24.18
N GLY A 116 -5.65 -1.32 23.31
CA GLY A 116 -5.14 -1.08 21.97
C GLY A 116 -3.82 -0.32 21.93
N ARG A 117 -3.51 0.53 22.93
CA ARG A 117 -2.22 1.24 23.00
C ARG A 117 -1.09 0.31 23.41
N ASP A 118 -1.34 -0.56 24.38
CA ASP A 118 -0.32 -1.49 24.88
C ASP A 118 0.04 -2.55 23.82
N GLU A 119 -0.91 -2.94 22.96
CA GLU A 119 -0.67 -3.86 21.84
C GLU A 119 0.03 -3.21 20.64
N ILE A 120 -0.19 -1.92 20.41
CA ILE A 120 0.57 -1.15 19.41
C ILE A 120 2.04 -1.02 19.83
N LEU A 121 2.29 -0.92 21.14
CA LEU A 121 3.63 -0.81 21.74
C LEU A 121 4.25 -2.19 22.05
N ALA A 122 3.55 -3.28 21.75
CA ALA A 122 4.05 -4.63 21.96
C ALA A 122 5.10 -5.00 20.90
N GLU A 123 6.17 -5.65 21.34
CA GLU A 123 7.26 -6.15 20.49
C GLU A 123 6.99 -7.63 20.11
N PRO A 124 7.02 -8.01 18.82
CA PRO A 124 7.17 -7.15 17.63
C PRO A 124 5.88 -6.42 17.26
N CYS A 125 6.01 -5.18 16.79
CA CYS A 125 4.88 -4.31 16.46
C CYS A 125 3.92 -4.99 15.45
N PRO A 126 2.62 -5.09 15.75
CA PRO A 126 1.66 -5.76 14.87
C PRO A 126 1.33 -4.96 13.60
N ILE A 127 1.78 -3.70 13.52
CA ILE A 127 1.53 -2.79 12.40
C ILE A 127 2.63 -2.96 11.33
N PRO A 128 2.26 -3.14 10.05
CA PRO A 128 3.24 -3.24 8.98
C PRO A 128 4.12 -1.98 8.88
N HIS A 129 5.43 -2.18 8.74
CA HIS A 129 6.47 -1.13 8.79
C HIS A 129 6.56 -0.33 10.12
N GLY A 130 5.97 -0.82 11.21
CA GLY A 130 6.15 -0.27 12.56
C GLY A 130 5.83 1.23 12.68
N ALA A 131 6.85 2.04 12.96
CA ALA A 131 6.73 3.49 13.16
C ALA A 131 6.15 4.23 11.94
N ALA A 132 6.41 3.76 10.72
CA ALA A 132 5.87 4.38 9.51
C ALA A 132 4.34 4.19 9.44
N GLY A 133 3.83 3.01 9.77
CA GLY A 133 2.39 2.74 9.85
C GLY A 133 1.71 3.56 10.95
N LEU A 134 2.37 3.74 12.09
CA LEU A 134 1.88 4.60 13.17
C LEU A 134 1.78 6.07 12.77
N ARG A 135 2.75 6.58 12.01
CA ARG A 135 2.71 7.93 11.47
C ARG A 135 1.49 8.12 10.56
N LEU A 136 1.21 7.15 9.67
CA LEU A 136 0.05 7.21 8.78
C LEU A 136 -1.28 7.23 9.54
N LEU A 137 -1.39 6.50 10.66
CA LEU A 137 -2.55 6.58 11.55
C LEU A 137 -2.67 7.97 12.21
N GLY A 138 -1.54 8.57 12.60
CA GLY A 138 -1.49 9.91 13.17
C GLY A 138 -1.92 11.01 12.19
N GLU A 139 -1.67 10.83 10.89
CA GLU A 139 -2.06 11.77 9.85
C GLU A 139 -3.59 11.95 9.77
N ARG A 140 -4.36 10.90 10.08
CA ARG A 140 -5.83 10.99 10.22
C ARG A 140 -6.25 11.92 11.36
N VAL A 141 -5.56 11.88 12.51
CA VAL A 141 -5.89 12.74 13.66
C VAL A 141 -5.65 14.21 13.31
N VAL A 142 -4.54 14.50 12.64
CA VAL A 142 -4.23 15.86 12.18
C VAL A 142 -5.20 16.30 11.09
N ALA A 143 -5.53 15.44 10.13
CA ALA A 143 -6.51 15.73 9.09
C ALA A 143 -7.92 15.93 9.65
N PHE A 144 -8.33 15.17 10.67
CA PHE A 144 -9.63 15.34 11.33
C PHE A 144 -9.69 16.64 12.14
N VAL A 145 -8.61 17.01 12.84
CA VAL A 145 -8.52 18.30 13.55
C VAL A 145 -8.50 19.48 12.57
N ALA A 146 -7.77 19.37 11.45
CA ALA A 146 -7.73 20.38 10.40
C ALA A 146 -9.08 20.49 9.65
N ALA A 147 -9.73 19.38 9.35
CA ALA A 147 -11.06 19.36 8.72
C ALA A 147 -12.14 19.88 9.68
N ALA A 148 -12.09 19.55 10.97
CA ALA A 148 -12.99 20.11 11.97
C ALA A 148 -12.78 21.63 12.13
N ALA A 149 -11.54 22.11 12.07
CA ALA A 149 -11.24 23.54 12.06
C ALA A 149 -11.78 24.22 10.79
N ALA A 150 -11.60 23.62 9.61
CA ALA A 150 -12.13 24.14 8.35
C ALA A 150 -13.67 24.14 8.30
N VAL A 151 -14.33 23.10 8.82
CA VAL A 151 -15.80 23.06 8.93
C VAL A 151 -16.32 24.08 9.94
N ALA A 152 -15.61 24.31 11.06
CA ALA A 152 -15.96 25.36 12.01
C ALA A 152 -15.80 26.78 11.40
N GLU A 153 -14.83 26.97 10.52
CA GLU A 153 -14.60 28.23 9.81
C GLU A 153 -15.66 28.47 8.71
N VAL A 154 -16.04 27.45 7.96
CA VAL A 154 -17.16 27.50 7.00
C VAL A 154 -18.50 27.73 7.71
N CYS A 155 -18.76 27.09 8.86
CA CYS A 155 -19.96 27.35 9.67
C CYS A 155 -20.00 28.78 10.24
N ARG A 156 -18.86 29.38 10.59
CA ARG A 156 -18.79 30.79 11.00
C ARG A 156 -19.16 31.74 9.87
N ILE A 157 -18.72 31.47 8.64
CA ILE A 157 -19.02 32.29 7.46
C ILE A 157 -20.51 32.19 7.08
N TYR A 158 -21.10 31.00 7.15
CA TYR A 158 -22.52 30.82 6.82
C TYR A 158 -23.49 31.31 7.93
N CYS A 159 -23.09 31.31 9.21
CA CYS A 159 -23.94 31.78 10.30
C CYS A 159 -23.95 33.32 10.45
N SER A 160 -22.92 34.02 9.95
CA SER A 160 -22.84 35.49 9.98
C SER A 160 -23.60 36.19 8.84
N SER A 161 -24.18 35.43 7.89
CA SER A 161 -25.03 35.96 6.81
C SER A 161 -26.55 35.83 7.09
N CYS A 162 -26.95 35.35 8.28
CA CYS A 162 -28.35 35.21 8.70
C CYS A 162 -28.75 36.12 9.88
N ALA A 163 -27.96 37.17 10.18
CA ALA A 163 -28.32 38.19 11.17
C ALA A 163 -29.04 39.38 10.51
#